data_AF-A0A7C7GRJ7-F1
#
_entry.id   AF-A0A7C7GRJ7-F1
#
_cell.length_a   1.000
_cell.length_b   1.000
_cell.length_c   1.000
_cell.angle_alpha   90.00
_cell.angle_beta   90.00
_cell.angle_gamma   90.00
#
_symmetry.space_group_name_H-M   'P 1'
#
loop_
_entity.id
_entity.type
_entity.pdbx_description
1 polymer ?
#
loop_
_entity_poly.entity_id
_entity_poly.type
_entity_poly.pdbx_seq_one_letter_code
_entity_poly.pdbx_strand_id
1 'polypeptide(L)'
;MLVVKKWNWLLTIATFFVSFLGAAHAENKPIGINQVPPIPDIVARVNGSDISAKHIKFQFVQVLKKSQAPFTSAQKEKIVRKVIDKEVVRELMYQEGQKLNLVADPKFVEAELQALKSAYKNENDFKEA
;
A
#
# COMPACT_ATOMS: atom_id res chain seq x y z
N MET A 1 28.99 -71.19 -1.61
CA MET A 1 28.39 -70.28 -0.62
C MET A 1 29.28 -69.05 -0.52
N LEU A 2 28.80 -67.90 -1.00
CA LEU A 2 28.98 -66.56 -0.42
C LEU A 2 28.29 -65.55 -1.35
N VAL A 3 27.10 -65.11 -0.93
CA VAL A 3 26.24 -64.16 -1.62
C VAL A 3 26.64 -62.74 -1.22
N VAL A 4 26.69 -61.86 -2.22
CA VAL A 4 27.11 -60.45 -2.18
C VAL A 4 26.17 -59.63 -1.28
N LYS A 5 26.74 -58.93 -0.30
CA LYS A 5 26.04 -57.97 0.58
C LYS A 5 26.18 -56.55 0.02
N LYS A 6 25.13 -56.05 -0.64
CA LYS A 6 24.96 -54.60 -0.93
C LYS A 6 24.04 -54.03 0.15
N TRP A 7 24.52 -53.10 0.98
CA TRP A 7 23.70 -52.50 2.04
C TRP A 7 23.99 -50.98 2.18
N ASN A 8 22.96 -50.20 1.84
CA ASN A 8 22.62 -48.80 2.10
C ASN A 8 23.69 -47.70 2.03
N TRP A 9 23.64 -46.93 0.93
CA TRP A 9 24.14 -45.54 0.90
C TRP A 9 23.02 -44.50 0.71
N LEU A 10 21.75 -44.88 0.94
CA LEU A 10 20.58 -44.01 0.68
C LEU A 10 20.08 -43.18 1.88
N LEU A 11 20.73 -43.26 3.05
CA LEU A 11 20.23 -42.61 4.26
C LEU A 11 20.82 -41.23 4.57
N THR A 12 21.77 -40.72 3.77
CA THR A 12 22.45 -39.43 4.06
C THR A 12 21.88 -38.21 3.34
N ILE A 13 20.87 -38.36 2.46
CA ILE A 13 20.31 -37.23 1.69
C ILE A 13 19.02 -36.65 2.33
N ALA A 14 18.38 -37.37 3.26
CA ALA A 14 17.08 -36.98 3.80
C ALA A 14 17.12 -35.92 4.92
N THR A 15 18.28 -35.55 5.45
CA THR A 15 18.37 -34.69 6.65
C THR A 15 18.72 -33.22 6.37
N PHE A 16 18.90 -32.79 5.13
CA PHE A 16 19.28 -31.39 4.82
C PHE A 16 18.11 -30.47 4.40
N PHE A 17 16.88 -30.98 4.33
CA PHE A 17 15.73 -30.22 3.81
C PHE A 17 14.69 -29.75 4.85
N VAL A 18 14.95 -29.93 6.15
CA VAL A 18 13.95 -29.62 7.20
C VAL A 18 14.12 -28.22 7.82
N SER A 19 15.15 -27.46 7.44
CA SER A 19 15.42 -26.15 8.04
C SER A 19 14.97 -24.98 7.17
N PHE A 20 13.71 -24.94 6.74
CA PHE A 20 13.13 -23.70 6.20
C PHE A 20 11.62 -23.56 6.42
N LEU A 21 11.12 -23.98 7.59
CA LEU A 21 9.77 -23.63 8.03
C LEU A 21 9.85 -22.66 9.22
N GLY A 22 10.47 -21.51 8.97
CA GLY A 22 10.25 -20.32 9.79
C GLY A 22 8.83 -19.82 9.52
N ALA A 23 7.87 -20.23 10.34
CA ALA A 23 6.55 -19.60 10.35
C ALA A 23 6.74 -18.14 10.77
N ALA A 24 6.73 -17.23 9.79
CA ALA A 24 6.64 -15.80 10.04
C ALA A 24 5.26 -15.53 10.65
N HIS A 25 5.16 -15.62 11.98
CA HIS A 25 4.00 -15.11 12.70
C HIS A 25 4.06 -13.59 12.66
N ALA A 26 3.27 -12.99 11.76
CA ALA A 26 2.95 -11.58 11.86
C ALA A 26 2.18 -11.35 13.17
N GLU A 27 2.81 -10.63 14.10
CA GLU A 27 2.20 -10.20 15.36
C GLU A 27 1.09 -9.18 15.05
N ASN A 28 -0.10 -9.67 14.71
CA ASN A 28 -1.26 -8.85 14.45
C ASN A 28 -1.91 -8.46 15.78
N LYS A 29 -1.42 -7.38 16.40
CA LYS A 29 -2.17 -6.70 17.46
C LYS A 29 -3.59 -6.41 16.95
N PRO A 30 -4.66 -6.74 17.71
CA PRO A 30 -6.03 -6.56 17.23
C PRO A 30 -6.26 -5.08 16.91
N ILE A 31 -6.35 -4.78 15.62
CA ILE A 31 -6.65 -3.45 15.10
C ILE A 31 -8.09 -3.14 15.50
N GLY A 32 -8.29 -2.10 16.31
CA GLY A 32 -9.62 -1.68 16.71
C GLY A 32 -10.52 -1.48 15.49
N ILE A 33 -11.81 -1.79 15.64
CA ILE A 33 -12.76 -1.93 14.53
C ILE A 33 -12.83 -0.67 13.64
N ASN A 34 -12.59 0.52 14.23
CA ASN A 34 -12.56 1.81 13.53
C ASN A 34 -11.16 2.46 13.41
N GLN A 35 -10.09 1.71 13.68
CA GLN A 35 -8.72 2.23 13.61
C GLN A 35 -8.13 2.07 12.21
N VAL A 36 -7.33 3.06 11.81
CA VAL A 36 -6.44 2.98 10.64
C VAL A 36 -5.47 1.82 10.86
N PRO A 37 -5.32 0.89 9.90
CA PRO A 37 -4.34 -0.18 10.04
C PRO A 37 -2.93 0.39 10.16
N PRO A 38 -1.98 -0.35 10.76
CA PRO A 38 -0.58 0.06 10.75
C PRO A 38 -0.09 0.08 9.30
N ILE A 39 0.17 1.28 8.77
CA ILE A 39 0.69 1.51 7.42
C ILE A 39 2.12 2.04 7.57
N PRO A 40 3.13 1.40 6.97
CA PRO A 40 4.53 1.83 7.03
C PRO A 40 4.68 3.20 6.36
N ASP A 41 5.64 4.02 6.80
CA ASP A 41 5.78 5.40 6.31
C ASP A 41 6.07 5.50 4.81
N ILE A 42 6.78 4.51 4.26
CA ILE A 42 6.95 4.30 2.82
C ILE A 42 6.19 3.03 2.44
N VAL A 43 5.22 3.16 1.54
CA VAL A 43 4.34 2.05 1.14
C VAL A 43 4.78 1.38 -0.16
N ALA A 44 5.48 2.12 -1.02
CA ALA A 44 5.98 1.64 -2.30
C ALA A 44 7.10 2.56 -2.80
N ARG A 45 7.90 2.06 -3.75
CA ARG A 45 8.90 2.85 -4.48
C ARG A 45 8.67 2.68 -5.98
N VAL A 46 8.55 3.79 -6.69
CA VAL A 46 8.26 3.82 -8.13
C VAL A 46 9.41 4.53 -8.84
N ASN A 47 10.24 3.77 -9.57
CA ASN A 47 11.42 4.28 -10.27
C ASN A 47 12.35 5.15 -9.41
N GLY A 48 12.50 4.81 -8.13
CA GLY A 48 13.33 5.57 -7.18
C GLY A 48 12.58 6.67 -6.42
N SER A 49 11.33 6.97 -6.76
CA SER A 49 10.45 7.88 -6.01
C SER A 49 9.71 7.13 -4.91
N ASP A 50 9.73 7.65 -3.68
CA ASP A 50 9.06 7.04 -2.53
C ASP A 50 7.60 7.47 -2.45
N ILE A 51 6.69 6.50 -2.35
CA ILE A 51 5.27 6.74 -2.07
C ILE A 51 5.08 6.73 -0.56
N SER A 52 4.74 7.89 -0.01
CA SER A 52 4.52 8.04 1.44
C SER A 52 3.13 7.55 1.88
N ALA A 53 3.02 7.16 3.14
CA ALA A 53 1.77 6.76 3.76
C ALA A 53 0.77 7.91 3.96
N LYS A 54 1.19 9.17 3.85
CA LYS A 54 0.37 10.34 4.22
C LYS A 54 -0.94 10.36 3.45
N HIS A 55 -0.87 10.22 2.12
CA HIS A 55 -2.06 10.21 1.27
C HIS A 55 -2.92 8.96 1.51
N ILE A 56 -2.28 7.80 1.72
CA ILE A 56 -2.98 6.53 1.98
C ILE A 56 -3.81 6.62 3.27
N LYS A 57 -3.21 7.13 4.35
CA LYS A 57 -3.86 7.34 5.65
C LYS A 57 -5.03 8.31 5.51
N PHE A 58 -4.84 9.42 4.79
CA PHE A 58 -5.90 10.40 4.54
C PHE A 58 -7.10 9.80 3.80
N GLN A 59 -6.86 9.10 2.68
CA GLN A 59 -7.92 8.44 1.91
C GLN A 59 -8.63 7.36 2.73
N PHE A 60 -7.88 6.59 3.51
CA PHE A 60 -8.46 5.59 4.39
C PHE A 60 -9.40 6.21 5.42
N VAL A 61 -9.00 7.32 6.06
CA VAL A 61 -9.85 8.08 7.00
C VAL A 61 -11.11 8.60 6.31
N GLN A 62 -11.04 9.07 5.06
CA GLN A 62 -12.24 9.48 4.33
C GLN A 62 -13.21 8.32 4.09
N VAL A 63 -12.69 7.14 3.74
CA VAL A 63 -13.51 5.93 3.55
C VAL A 63 -14.14 5.51 4.88
N LEU A 64 -13.40 5.58 5.99
CA LEU A 64 -13.94 5.33 7.32
C LEU A 64 -15.09 6.29 7.66
N LYS A 65 -14.91 7.60 7.44
CA LYS A 65 -15.93 8.63 7.75
C LYS A 65 -17.24 8.42 6.97
N LYS A 66 -17.16 7.86 5.76
CA LYS A 66 -18.33 7.57 4.92
C LYS A 66 -19.00 6.24 5.24
N SER A 67 -18.33 5.36 5.98
CA SER A 67 -18.86 4.04 6.32
C SER A 67 -19.75 4.11 7.55
N GLN A 68 -20.91 3.49 7.49
CA GLN A 68 -21.81 3.31 8.64
C GLN A 68 -21.46 2.09 9.48
N ALA A 69 -20.68 1.15 8.91
CA ALA A 69 -20.31 -0.10 9.54
C ALA A 69 -18.78 -0.22 9.66
N PRO A 70 -18.28 -0.92 10.69
CA PRO A 70 -16.85 -1.18 10.83
C PRO A 70 -16.36 -2.17 9.77
N PHE A 71 -15.11 -2.02 9.33
CA PHE A 71 -14.49 -2.92 8.35
C PHE A 71 -13.78 -4.09 9.01
N THR A 72 -13.86 -5.27 8.39
CA THR A 72 -13.02 -6.42 8.74
C THR A 72 -11.56 -6.17 8.32
N SER A 73 -10.60 -6.89 8.91
CA SER A 73 -9.18 -6.74 8.56
C SER A 73 -8.91 -6.90 7.06
N ALA A 74 -9.52 -7.91 6.43
CA ALA A 74 -9.38 -8.16 4.99
C ALA A 74 -9.95 -7.01 4.14
N GLN A 75 -11.06 -6.39 4.57
CA GLN A 75 -11.60 -5.21 3.90
C GLN A 75 -10.66 -4.01 4.03
N LYS A 76 -10.09 -3.79 5.22
CA LYS A 76 -9.12 -2.71 5.45
C LYS A 76 -7.90 -2.88 4.54
N GLU A 77 -7.35 -4.07 4.47
CA GLU A 77 -6.22 -4.39 3.59
C GLU A 77 -6.55 -4.14 2.11
N LYS A 78 -7.72 -4.59 1.66
CA LYS A 78 -8.19 -4.37 0.28
C LYS A 78 -8.32 -2.88 -0.05
N ILE A 79 -8.82 -2.07 0.89
CA ILE A 79 -8.94 -0.61 0.72
C ILE A 79 -7.54 0.00 0.63
N VAL A 80 -6.64 -0.32 1.56
CA VAL A 80 -5.27 0.19 1.58
C VAL A 80 -4.56 -0.14 0.27
N ARG A 81 -4.61 -1.40 -0.16
CA ARG A 81 -4.00 -1.86 -1.42
C ARG A 81 -4.55 -1.09 -2.62
N LYS A 82 -5.87 -0.90 -2.69
CA LYS A 82 -6.50 -0.14 -3.77
C LYS A 82 -6.03 1.32 -3.81
N VAL A 83 -5.80 1.95 -2.66
CA VAL A 83 -5.28 3.32 -2.61
C VAL A 83 -3.81 3.36 -3.01
N ILE A 84 -3.00 2.39 -2.57
CA ILE A 84 -1.59 2.28 -2.99
C ILE A 84 -1.48 2.11 -4.50
N ASP A 85 -2.27 1.21 -5.10
CA ASP A 85 -2.26 0.97 -6.54
C ASP A 85 -2.56 2.27 -7.33
N LYS A 86 -3.52 3.07 -6.83
CA LYS A 86 -3.84 4.38 -7.42
C LYS A 86 -2.69 5.38 -7.29
N GLU A 87 -2.04 5.45 -6.13
CA GLU A 87 -0.91 6.35 -5.94
C GLU A 87 0.30 5.95 -6.80
N VAL A 88 0.52 4.65 -6.98
CA VAL A 88 1.56 4.16 -7.90
C VAL A 88 1.27 4.57 -9.34
N VAL A 89 0.03 4.39 -9.81
CA VAL A 89 -0.36 4.83 -11.17
C VAL A 89 -0.23 6.34 -11.32
N ARG A 90 -0.65 7.11 -10.31
CA ARG A 90 -0.50 8.58 -10.28
C ARG A 90 0.96 8.99 -10.43
N GLU A 91 1.85 8.35 -9.69
CA GLU A 91 3.29 8.63 -9.75
C GLU A 91 3.88 8.27 -11.11
N LEU A 92 3.51 7.12 -11.69
CA LEU A 92 3.94 6.75 -13.04
C LEU A 92 3.49 7.77 -14.09
N MET A 93 2.23 8.21 -14.02
CA MET A 93 1.71 9.25 -14.92
C MET A 93 2.44 10.58 -14.73
N TYR A 94 2.73 10.96 -13.48
CA TYR A 94 3.48 12.17 -13.17
C TYR A 94 4.90 12.12 -13.77
N GLN A 95 5.62 11.02 -13.54
CA GLN A 95 6.96 10.82 -14.10
C GLN A 95 6.97 10.85 -15.63
N GLU A 96 5.98 10.21 -16.27
CA GLU A 96 5.87 10.22 -17.73
C GLU A 96 5.53 11.62 -18.26
N GLY A 97 4.62 12.35 -17.61
CA GLY A 97 4.32 13.74 -17.95
C GLY A 97 5.54 14.65 -17.86
N GLN A 98 6.37 14.46 -16.83
CA GLN A 98 7.62 15.20 -16.66
C GLN A 98 8.63 14.88 -17.78
N LYS A 99 8.78 13.60 -18.16
CA LYS A 99 9.66 13.21 -19.29
C LYS A 99 9.23 13.83 -20.61
N LEU A 100 7.92 13.95 -20.82
CA LEU A 100 7.32 14.54 -22.01
C LEU A 100 7.24 16.08 -21.94
N ASN A 101 7.73 16.70 -20.84
CA ASN A 101 7.64 18.14 -20.57
C ASN A 101 6.20 18.68 -20.67
N LEU A 102 5.23 17.88 -20.24
CA LEU A 102 3.83 18.26 -20.21
C LEU A 102 3.58 19.17 -19.02
N VAL A 103 3.10 20.39 -19.28
CA VAL A 103 2.71 21.35 -18.27
C VAL A 103 1.23 21.65 -18.42
N ALA A 104 0.48 21.60 -17.31
CA ALA A 104 -0.93 21.97 -17.32
C ALA A 104 -1.07 23.47 -17.62
N ASP A 105 -2.05 23.84 -18.45
CA ASP A 105 -2.35 25.25 -18.74
C ASP A 105 -2.68 25.99 -17.42
N PRO A 106 -1.95 27.06 -17.06
CA PRO A 106 -2.24 27.83 -15.85
C PRO A 106 -3.68 28.29 -15.73
N LYS A 107 -4.35 28.62 -16.85
CA LYS A 107 -5.76 29.03 -16.84
C LYS A 107 -6.67 27.89 -16.39
N PHE A 108 -6.37 26.67 -16.80
CA PHE A 108 -7.11 25.48 -16.39
C PHE A 108 -6.88 25.19 -14.90
N VAL A 109 -5.63 25.30 -14.43
CA VAL A 109 -5.31 25.11 -13.01
C VAL A 109 -6.04 26.11 -12.12
N GLU A 110 -6.06 27.39 -12.50
CA GLU A 110 -6.76 28.43 -11.75
C GLU A 110 -8.28 28.21 -11.73
N ALA A 111 -8.86 27.81 -12.86
CA ALA A 111 -10.29 27.52 -12.94
C ALA A 111 -10.70 26.35 -12.02
N GLU A 112 -9.91 25.26 -12.01
CA GLU A 112 -10.12 24.13 -11.10
C GLU A 112 -9.90 24.52 -9.64
N LEU A 113 -8.88 25.33 -9.34
CA LEU A 113 -8.64 25.84 -7.99
C LEU A 113 -9.81 26.70 -7.50
N GLN A 114 -10.35 27.57 -8.36
CA GLN A 114 -11.50 28.40 -8.03
C GLN A 114 -12.76 27.56 -7.81
N ALA A 115 -12.98 26.54 -8.64
CA ALA A 115 -14.07 25.58 -8.47
C ALA A 115 -13.97 24.84 -7.13
N LEU A 116 -12.77 24.39 -6.75
CA LEU A 116 -12.52 23.76 -5.44
C LEU A 116 -12.81 24.72 -4.28
N LYS A 117 -12.36 25.97 -4.37
CA LYS A 117 -12.62 26.99 -3.33
C LYS A 117 -14.10 27.28 -3.15
N SER A 118 -14.90 27.21 -4.21
CA SER A 118 -16.36 27.46 -4.15
C SER A 118 -17.13 26.49 -3.24
N ALA A 119 -16.56 25.31 -2.96
CA ALA A 119 -17.16 24.34 -2.03
C ALA A 119 -17.03 24.75 -0.55
N TYR A 120 -16.22 25.77 -0.25
CA TYR A 120 -15.95 26.26 1.10
C TYR A 120 -16.59 27.63 1.33
N LYS A 121 -16.88 27.94 2.59
CA LYS A 121 -17.58 29.19 2.94
C LYS A 121 -16.68 30.42 2.79
N ASN A 122 -15.37 30.26 3.02
CA ASN A 122 -14.38 31.33 2.95
C ASN A 122 -12.97 30.75 2.75
N GLU A 123 -11.99 31.61 2.48
CA GLU A 123 -10.60 31.21 2.22
C GLU A 123 -9.90 30.59 3.45
N ASN A 124 -10.27 30.98 4.68
CA ASN A 124 -9.68 30.39 5.88
C ASN A 124 -10.17 28.96 6.06
N ASP A 125 -11.47 28.71 5.89
CA ASP A 125 -12.06 27.36 5.92
C ASP A 125 -11.41 26.44 4.88
N PHE A 126 -11.04 26.97 3.71
CA PHE A 126 -10.33 26.21 2.66
C PHE A 126 -8.90 25.86 3.07
N LYS A 127 -8.18 26.77 3.74
CA LYS A 127 -6.77 26.55 4.13
C LYS A 127 -6.61 25.58 5.31
N GLU A 128 -7.61 25.48 6.16
CA GLU A 128 -7.63 24.62 7.36
C GLU A 128 -8.20 23.22 7.09
N ALA A 129 -8.66 22.93 5.86
CA ALA A 129 -9.28 21.66 5.46
C ALA A 129 -8.27 20.54 5.17
#